data_AF-A0A4J2DAV9-F1
#
_entry.id   AF-A0A4J2DAV9-F1
#
_cell.length_a   1.000
_cell.length_b   1.000
_cell.length_c   1.000
_cell.angle_alpha   90.00
_cell.angle_beta   90.00
_cell.angle_gamma   90.00
#
_symmetry.space_group_name_H-M   'P 1'
#
loop_
_entity.id
_entity.type
_entity.pdbx_description
1 polymer ?
#
loop_
_entity_poly.entity_id
_entity_poly.type
_entity_poly.pdbx_seq_one_letter_code
_entity_poly.pdbx_strand_id
1 'polypeptide(L)'
;MNEATYKQVVKEIADKIGLPFDMASLTWSQLQGLPVTTGDPASYQKVVEHGLDYPVPKVEPRAKQGTTERYKPRVSGQRSMTMRIIDTLFNGFGDEGGRNVALTRFVGLLFNKWVDCDLETAYELTKTANSVTVEPLPIEELDRTFSSIARAEYRKRG
;
A
#
# COMPACT_ATOMS: atom_id res chain seq x y z
N MET A 1 -8.36 -38.32 29.31
CA MET A 1 -6.97 -37.82 29.40
C MET A 1 -6.80 -37.17 30.77
N ASN A 2 -5.72 -37.45 31.50
CA ASN A 2 -5.46 -36.85 32.82
C ASN A 2 -4.48 -35.67 32.67
N GLU A 3 -4.50 -34.73 33.62
CA GLU A 3 -3.70 -33.49 33.59
C GLU A 3 -2.20 -33.77 33.42
N ALA A 4 -1.69 -34.78 34.14
CA ALA A 4 -0.28 -35.18 34.06
C ALA A 4 0.12 -35.66 32.65
N THR A 5 -0.73 -36.47 32.02
CA THR A 5 -0.50 -36.99 30.65
C THR A 5 -0.52 -35.85 29.62
N TYR A 6 -1.39 -34.87 29.81
CA TYR A 6 -1.48 -33.71 28.91
C TYR A 6 -0.26 -32.81 28.97
N LYS A 7 0.21 -32.46 30.17
CA LYS A 7 1.41 -31.65 30.35
C LYS A 7 2.63 -32.28 29.68
N GLN A 8 2.74 -33.60 29.75
CA GLN A 8 3.79 -34.37 29.10
C GLN A 8 3.71 -34.29 27.58
N VAL A 9 2.51 -34.47 26.99
CA VAL A 9 2.29 -34.40 25.55
C VAL A 9 2.57 -33.00 24.98
N VAL A 10 2.10 -31.94 25.64
CA VAL A 10 2.33 -30.56 25.17
C VAL A 10 3.82 -30.23 25.20
N LYS A 11 4.53 -30.67 26.23
CA LYS A 11 5.98 -30.50 26.33
C LYS A 11 6.71 -31.22 25.21
N GLU A 12 6.35 -32.47 24.94
CA GLU A 12 6.94 -33.24 23.85
C GLU A 12 6.70 -32.61 22.47
N ILE A 13 5.51 -32.04 22.24
CA ILE A 13 5.19 -31.32 21.00
C ILE A 13 6.05 -30.06 20.88
N ALA A 14 6.15 -29.24 21.94
CA ALA A 14 6.96 -28.03 21.95
C ALA A 14 8.44 -28.32 21.66
N ASP A 15 8.98 -29.38 22.27
CA ASP A 15 10.35 -29.83 22.04
C ASP A 15 10.56 -30.30 20.58
N LYS A 16 9.59 -31.02 20.00
CA LYS A 16 9.66 -31.50 18.61
C LYS A 16 9.57 -30.39 17.56
N ILE A 17 8.80 -29.33 17.82
CA ILE A 17 8.62 -28.20 16.90
C ILE A 17 9.65 -27.08 17.14
N GLY A 18 10.49 -27.22 18.16
CA GLY A 18 11.56 -26.25 18.49
C GLY A 18 11.04 -24.92 19.03
N LEU A 19 9.84 -24.90 19.61
CA LEU A 19 9.27 -23.70 20.22
C LEU A 19 9.43 -23.73 21.75
N PRO A 20 9.67 -22.57 22.39
CA PRO A 20 9.75 -22.50 23.84
C PRO A 20 8.40 -22.91 24.45
N PHE A 21 8.47 -23.73 25.50
CA PHE A 21 7.28 -24.20 26.20
C PHE A 21 6.55 -23.04 26.88
N ASP A 22 5.31 -22.79 26.46
CA ASP A 22 4.45 -21.77 27.06
C ASP A 22 3.80 -22.27 28.34
N MET A 23 4.11 -21.61 29.46
CA MET A 23 3.53 -21.91 30.78
C MET A 23 2.01 -21.68 30.82
N ALA A 24 1.46 -20.84 29.94
CA ALA A 24 0.01 -20.70 29.78
C ALA A 24 -0.65 -21.97 29.22
N SER A 25 0.11 -22.94 28.69
CA SER A 25 -0.42 -24.24 28.27
C SER A 25 -0.69 -25.20 29.45
N LEU A 26 -0.32 -24.82 30.68
CA LEU A 26 -0.50 -25.65 31.89
C LEU A 26 -1.88 -25.48 32.56
N THR A 27 -2.66 -24.48 32.16
CA THR A 27 -4.01 -24.21 32.68
C THR A 27 -5.02 -25.19 32.11
N TRP A 28 -5.14 -26.33 32.79
CA TRP A 28 -6.09 -27.40 32.48
C TRP A 28 -7.54 -26.93 32.25
N SER A 29 -7.96 -25.86 32.92
CA SER A 29 -9.32 -25.31 32.84
C SER A 29 -9.66 -24.62 31.51
N GLN A 30 -8.68 -24.11 30.75
CA GLN A 30 -8.94 -23.37 29.51
C GLN A 30 -9.33 -24.28 28.32
N LEU A 31 -9.12 -25.60 28.45
CA LEU A 31 -9.46 -26.60 27.42
C LEU A 31 -10.64 -27.51 27.80
N GLN A 32 -11.24 -27.35 28.99
CA GLN A 32 -12.50 -28.02 29.33
C GLN A 32 -13.72 -27.39 28.63
N GLY A 33 -13.53 -26.30 27.87
CA GLY A 33 -14.61 -25.58 27.20
C GLY A 33 -15.25 -26.29 26.01
N LEU A 34 -14.66 -27.37 25.49
CA LEU A 34 -15.28 -28.16 24.43
C LEU A 34 -15.09 -29.66 24.69
N PRO A 35 -16.17 -30.46 24.70
CA PRO A 35 -16.06 -31.90 24.80
C PRO A 35 -15.30 -32.43 23.57
N VAL A 36 -14.06 -32.86 23.76
CA VAL A 36 -13.34 -33.66 22.76
C VAL A 36 -13.84 -35.08 22.91
N THR A 37 -14.83 -35.43 22.11
CA THR A 37 -15.36 -36.78 22.05
C THR A 37 -14.44 -37.62 21.16
N THR A 38 -13.84 -38.66 21.73
CA THR A 38 -12.89 -39.56 21.06
C THR A 38 -13.57 -40.75 20.37
N GLY A 39 -14.91 -40.75 20.28
CA GLY A 39 -15.70 -41.81 19.67
C GLY A 39 -15.75 -41.73 18.14
N ASP A 40 -16.20 -42.81 17.50
CA ASP A 40 -16.38 -42.89 16.04
C ASP A 40 -17.28 -41.76 15.53
N PRO A 41 -16.80 -40.87 14.63
CA PRO A 41 -17.58 -39.82 13.98
C PRO A 41 -18.93 -40.28 13.42
N ALA A 42 -19.07 -41.55 13.03
CA ALA A 42 -20.33 -42.10 12.52
C ALA A 42 -21.41 -42.29 13.61
N SER A 43 -21.03 -42.34 14.89
CA SER A 43 -21.93 -42.60 16.01
C SER A 43 -22.55 -41.33 16.64
N TYR A 44 -22.13 -40.14 16.20
CA TYR A 44 -22.67 -38.89 16.75
C TYR A 44 -24.06 -38.61 16.20
N GLN A 45 -24.97 -38.23 17.10
CA GLN A 45 -26.26 -37.69 16.72
C GLN A 45 -26.06 -36.32 16.07
N LYS A 46 -26.12 -36.28 14.73
CA LYS A 46 -26.06 -35.04 13.95
C LYS A 46 -27.48 -34.55 13.70
N VAL A 47 -27.87 -33.45 14.34
CA VAL A 47 -29.06 -32.70 13.95
C VAL A 47 -28.63 -31.67 12.91
N VAL A 48 -29.10 -31.81 11.66
CA VAL A 48 -28.85 -30.84 10.59
C VAL A 48 -30.10 -30.00 10.41
N GLU A 49 -30.09 -28.79 10.95
CA GLU A 49 -31.15 -27.81 10.72
C GLU A 49 -30.92 -27.16 9.35
N HIS A 50 -31.72 -27.55 8.36
CA HIS A 50 -31.72 -26.92 7.03
C HIS A 50 -32.57 -25.64 7.09
N GLY A 51 -31.95 -24.53 7.50
CA GLY A 51 -32.55 -23.20 7.37
C GLY A 51 -32.74 -22.81 5.91
N LEU A 52 -33.56 -21.78 5.66
CA LEU A 52 -33.62 -21.13 4.35
C LEU A 52 -32.25 -20.50 4.04
N ASP A 53 -31.76 -20.71 2.82
CA ASP A 53 -30.56 -20.04 2.35
C ASP A 53 -30.73 -18.52 2.48
N TYR A 54 -29.72 -17.85 3.02
CA TYR A 54 -29.71 -16.40 3.05
C TYR A 54 -29.78 -15.87 1.60
N PRO A 55 -30.76 -15.01 1.26
CA PRO A 55 -30.94 -14.56 -0.11
C PRO A 55 -29.78 -13.63 -0.48
N VAL A 56 -28.75 -14.18 -1.11
CA VAL A 56 -27.66 -13.39 -1.69
C VAL A 56 -28.21 -12.77 -2.98
N PRO A 57 -28.25 -11.42 -3.10
CA PRO A 57 -28.61 -10.79 -4.36
C PRO A 57 -27.70 -11.35 -5.45
N LYS A 58 -28.29 -11.96 -6.49
CA LYS A 58 -27.58 -12.37 -7.69
C LYS A 58 -27.20 -11.11 -8.47
N VAL A 59 -26.21 -10.39 -7.97
CA VAL A 59 -25.52 -9.39 -8.79
C VAL A 59 -24.91 -10.18 -9.93
N GLU A 60 -25.23 -9.82 -11.18
CA GLU A 60 -24.55 -10.40 -12.33
C GLU A 60 -23.04 -10.38 -12.03
N PRO A 61 -22.32 -11.50 -12.21
CA PRO A 61 -20.89 -11.49 -12.02
C PRO A 61 -20.35 -10.41 -12.95
N ARG A 62 -19.89 -9.30 -12.35
CA ARG A 62 -19.32 -8.15 -13.06
C ARG A 62 -18.38 -8.75 -14.08
N ALA A 63 -18.72 -8.60 -15.37
CA ALA A 63 -18.05 -9.30 -16.47
C ALA A 63 -16.56 -9.32 -16.15
N LYS A 64 -15.98 -10.53 -15.99
CA LYS A 64 -14.56 -10.69 -15.64
C LYS A 64 -13.81 -9.76 -16.57
N GLN A 65 -13.31 -8.63 -16.04
CA GLN A 65 -12.54 -7.70 -16.84
C GLN A 65 -11.38 -8.53 -17.35
N GLY A 66 -11.38 -8.81 -18.66
CA GLY A 66 -10.37 -9.64 -19.27
C GLY A 66 -9.02 -9.11 -18.83
N THR A 67 -8.18 -9.99 -18.28
CA THR A 67 -6.80 -9.66 -17.95
C THR A 67 -6.20 -8.99 -19.18
N THR A 68 -5.94 -7.69 -19.11
CA THR A 68 -5.33 -6.97 -20.23
C THR A 68 -3.92 -7.51 -20.40
N GLU A 69 -3.72 -8.37 -21.40
CA GLU A 69 -2.43 -9.03 -21.67
C GLU A 69 -1.28 -8.05 -21.99
N ARG A 70 -1.60 -6.78 -22.27
CA ARG A 70 -0.61 -5.73 -22.48
C ARG A 70 -0.95 -4.49 -21.67
N TYR A 71 0.04 -4.03 -20.89
CA TYR A 71 0.04 -2.70 -20.29
C TYR A 71 -0.09 -1.67 -21.41
N LYS A 72 -1.18 -0.91 -21.42
CA LYS A 72 -1.32 0.29 -22.24
C LYS A 72 -0.90 1.49 -21.39
N PRO A 73 0.13 2.25 -21.77
CA PRO A 73 0.51 3.46 -21.06
C PRO A 73 -0.71 4.37 -20.94
N ARG A 74 -0.97 4.88 -19.74
CA ARG A 74 -2.04 5.85 -19.54
C ARG A 74 -1.72 7.14 -20.31
N VAL A 75 -2.71 7.68 -21.01
CA VAL A 75 -2.65 9.01 -21.63
C VAL A 75 -2.31 10.04 -20.54
N SER A 76 -1.54 11.08 -20.86
CA SER A 76 -0.91 11.98 -19.87
C SER A 76 -1.85 12.55 -18.80
N GLY A 77 -3.14 12.76 -19.13
CA GLY A 77 -4.18 13.21 -18.19
C GLY A 77 -4.66 12.18 -17.15
N GLN A 78 -4.33 10.89 -17.30
CA GLN A 78 -4.73 9.81 -16.39
C GLN A 78 -3.58 9.24 -15.54
N ARG A 79 -2.39 9.85 -15.63
CA ARG A 79 -1.23 9.46 -14.82
C ARG A 79 -1.45 9.84 -13.35
N SER A 80 -1.06 8.95 -12.43
CA SER A 80 -1.08 9.26 -11.00
C SER A 80 -0.14 10.43 -10.69
N MET A 81 -0.36 11.12 -9.58
CA MET A 81 0.50 12.24 -9.17
C MET A 81 1.98 11.81 -9.08
N THR A 82 2.24 10.65 -8.46
CA THR A 82 3.57 10.04 -8.38
C THR A 82 4.16 9.78 -9.76
N MET A 83 3.40 9.21 -10.69
CA MET A 83 3.91 8.96 -12.03
C MET A 83 4.24 10.26 -12.76
N ARG A 84 3.50 11.36 -12.52
CA ARG A 84 3.83 12.67 -13.10
C ARG A 84 5.15 13.21 -12.56
N ILE A 85 5.45 13.03 -11.27
CA ILE A 85 6.75 13.42 -10.69
C ILE A 85 7.87 12.61 -11.33
N ILE A 86 7.71 11.28 -11.33
CA ILE A 86 8.69 10.35 -11.87
C ILE A 86 8.96 10.65 -13.35
N ASP A 87 7.91 10.87 -14.14
CA ASP A 87 8.01 11.17 -15.56
C ASP A 87 8.80 12.47 -15.82
N THR A 88 8.57 13.54 -15.03
CA THR A 88 9.36 14.77 -15.15
C THR A 88 10.82 14.57 -14.69
N LEU A 89 11.06 13.77 -13.66
CA LEU A 89 12.43 13.49 -13.21
C LEU A 89 13.26 12.74 -14.27
N PHE A 90 12.61 11.86 -15.04
CA PHE A 90 13.29 11.08 -16.09
C PHE A 90 13.40 11.80 -17.44
N ASN A 91 12.44 12.67 -17.78
CA ASN A 91 12.39 13.32 -19.09
C ASN A 91 12.67 14.83 -19.06
N GLY A 92 12.87 15.40 -17.88
CA GLY A 92 13.04 16.84 -17.68
C GLY A 92 11.79 17.66 -17.97
N PHE A 93 11.99 18.93 -18.34
CA PHE A 93 10.90 19.90 -18.56
C PHE A 93 10.39 19.97 -20.01
N GLY A 94 10.92 19.12 -20.90
CA GLY A 94 10.57 19.09 -22.33
C GLY A 94 11.24 20.19 -23.15
N ASP A 95 10.65 20.50 -24.31
CA ASP A 95 11.24 21.37 -25.35
C ASP A 95 11.12 22.87 -25.02
N GLU A 96 11.96 23.69 -25.67
CA GLU A 96 12.24 25.08 -25.30
C GLU A 96 11.02 25.96 -25.00
N GLY A 97 9.96 25.86 -25.81
CA GLY A 97 8.76 26.69 -25.68
C GLY A 97 7.84 26.35 -24.52
N GLY A 98 8.01 25.18 -23.88
CA GLY A 98 7.16 24.67 -22.80
C GLY A 98 7.84 24.59 -21.43
N ARG A 99 9.18 24.71 -21.36
CA ARG A 99 9.99 24.44 -20.16
C ARG A 99 9.54 25.22 -18.94
N ASN A 100 9.37 26.53 -19.05
CA ASN A 100 8.98 27.37 -17.90
C ASN A 100 7.59 27.03 -17.35
N VAL A 101 6.68 26.63 -18.23
CA VAL A 101 5.34 26.16 -17.83
C VAL A 101 5.45 24.78 -17.15
N ALA A 102 6.29 23.89 -17.67
CA ALA A 102 6.53 22.57 -17.08
C ALA A 102 7.22 22.67 -15.71
N LEU A 103 8.26 23.49 -15.57
CA LEU A 103 8.90 23.84 -14.31
C LEU A 103 7.88 24.37 -13.30
N THR A 104 7.04 25.32 -13.74
CA THR A 104 6.02 25.90 -12.87
C THR A 104 5.04 24.86 -12.33
N ARG A 105 4.56 23.99 -13.23
CA ARG A 105 3.65 22.90 -12.88
C ARG A 105 4.30 21.88 -11.97
N PHE A 106 5.58 21.58 -12.20
CA PHE A 106 6.33 20.62 -11.39
C PHE A 106 6.53 21.13 -9.96
N VAL A 107 7.01 22.36 -9.78
CA VAL A 107 7.20 22.96 -8.46
C VAL A 107 5.88 23.07 -7.69
N GLY A 108 4.80 23.51 -8.35
CA GLY A 108 3.47 23.54 -7.72
C GLY A 108 2.93 22.15 -7.35
N LEU A 109 3.37 21.10 -8.05
CA LEU A 109 3.00 19.73 -7.76
C LEU A 109 3.75 19.17 -6.55
N LEU A 110 5.02 19.55 -6.36
CA LEU A 110 5.82 19.17 -5.18
C LEU A 110 5.26 19.79 -3.89
N PHE A 111 4.78 21.03 -3.96
CA PHE A 111 4.12 21.70 -2.83
C PHE A 111 2.61 21.42 -2.75
N ASN A 112 2.07 20.50 -3.54
CA ASN A 112 0.67 20.10 -3.41
C ASN A 112 0.45 19.40 -2.05
N LYS A 113 -0.75 19.57 -1.45
CA LYS A 113 -1.16 18.92 -0.19
C LYS A 113 -0.92 17.40 -0.15
N TRP A 114 -0.96 16.73 -1.30
CA TRP A 114 -0.81 15.27 -1.39
C TRP A 114 0.65 14.80 -1.50
N VAL A 115 1.60 15.71 -1.73
CA VAL A 115 3.04 15.41 -1.83
C VAL A 115 3.76 16.03 -0.63
N ASP A 116 3.51 17.30 -0.38
CA ASP A 116 3.99 18.05 0.78
C ASP A 116 5.52 18.00 0.98
N CYS A 117 6.29 18.14 -0.11
CA CYS A 117 7.74 18.21 -0.01
C CYS A 117 8.17 19.46 0.77
N ASP A 118 9.20 19.30 1.61
CA ASP A 118 9.92 20.43 2.18
C ASP A 118 10.65 21.24 1.09
N LEU A 119 11.02 22.47 1.44
CA LEU A 119 11.60 23.43 0.49
C LEU A 119 12.92 22.94 -0.12
N GLU A 120 13.78 22.30 0.69
CA GLU A 120 15.10 21.84 0.26
C GLU A 120 14.97 20.66 -0.71
N THR A 121 14.19 19.65 -0.33
CA THR A 121 13.91 18.49 -1.20
C THR A 121 13.26 18.93 -2.51
N ALA A 122 12.29 19.85 -2.46
CA ALA A 122 11.62 20.34 -3.66
C ALA A 122 12.61 21.05 -4.61
N TYR A 123 13.56 21.80 -4.07
CA TYR A 123 14.59 22.47 -4.85
C TYR A 123 15.56 21.47 -5.51
N GLU A 124 16.04 20.47 -4.76
CA GLU A 124 16.92 19.43 -5.29
C GLU A 124 16.26 18.59 -6.39
N LEU A 125 14.99 18.22 -6.21
CA LEU A 125 14.22 17.52 -7.25
C LEU A 125 14.06 18.38 -8.51
N THR A 126 13.88 19.69 -8.34
CA THR A 126 13.77 20.64 -9.44
C THR A 126 15.09 20.76 -10.20
N LYS A 127 16.24 20.85 -9.51
CA LYS A 127 17.57 20.84 -10.13
C LYS A 127 17.84 19.53 -10.86
N THR A 128 17.43 18.41 -10.28
CA THR A 128 17.59 17.08 -10.89
C THR A 128 16.78 16.96 -12.18
N ALA A 129 15.52 17.40 -12.18
CA ALA A 129 14.72 17.43 -13.41
C ALA A 129 15.33 18.35 -14.48
N ASN A 130 15.89 19.50 -14.07
CA ASN A 130 16.54 20.42 -15.00
C ASN A 130 17.80 19.82 -15.64
N SER A 131 18.61 19.08 -14.88
CA SER A 131 19.86 18.51 -15.40
C SER A 131 19.64 17.39 -16.43
N VAL A 132 18.48 16.73 -16.39
CA VAL A 132 18.07 15.71 -17.37
C VAL A 132 17.35 16.32 -18.58
N THR A 133 17.04 17.62 -18.54
CA THR A 133 16.43 18.33 -19.67
C THR A 133 17.48 18.53 -20.78
N VAL A 134 17.13 18.25 -22.04
CA VAL A 134 18.05 18.32 -23.20
C VAL A 134 18.77 19.67 -23.29
N GLU A 135 18.01 20.75 -23.10
CA GLU A 135 18.54 22.09 -22.94
C GLU A 135 18.08 22.62 -21.58
N PRO A 136 18.92 22.53 -20.54
CA PRO A 136 18.57 22.97 -19.20
C PRO A 136 18.35 24.48 -19.14
N LEU A 137 17.45 24.91 -18.26
CA LEU A 137 17.32 26.32 -17.92
C LEU A 137 18.59 26.80 -17.20
N PRO A 138 19.04 28.05 -17.42
CA PRO A 138 20.06 28.68 -16.59
C PRO A 138 19.64 28.62 -15.11
N ILE A 139 20.61 28.38 -14.23
CA ILE A 139 20.36 28.23 -12.78
C ILE A 139 19.66 29.47 -12.23
N GLU A 140 20.05 30.68 -12.65
CA GLU A 140 19.43 31.92 -12.22
C GLU A 140 17.93 32.01 -12.59
N GLU A 141 17.55 31.49 -13.77
CA GLU A 141 16.16 31.47 -14.23
C GLU A 141 15.34 30.43 -13.46
N LEU A 142 15.93 29.26 -13.21
CA LEU A 142 15.35 28.22 -12.38
C LEU A 142 15.11 28.73 -10.95
N ASP A 143 16.11 29.37 -10.34
CA ASP A 143 16.07 29.89 -8.98
C ASP A 143 14.99 30.97 -8.81
N ARG A 144 14.92 31.90 -9.78
CA ARG A 144 13.91 32.95 -9.81
C ARG A 144 12.50 32.36 -9.90
N THR A 145 12.31 31.37 -10.76
CA THR A 145 11.01 30.73 -10.99
C THR A 145 10.58 29.90 -9.77
N PHE A 146 11.49 29.07 -9.25
CA PHE A 146 11.26 28.27 -8.05
C PHE A 146 10.90 29.14 -6.86
N SER A 147 11.69 30.20 -6.59
CA SER A 147 11.46 31.12 -5.48
C SER A 147 10.11 31.83 -5.58
N SER A 148 9.71 32.24 -6.79
CA SER A 148 8.41 32.88 -7.03
C SER A 148 7.24 31.96 -6.66
N ILE A 149 7.31 30.70 -7.09
CA ILE A 149 6.26 29.72 -6.86
C ILE A 149 6.24 29.27 -5.40
N ALA A 150 7.39 28.97 -4.82
CA ALA A 150 7.48 28.59 -3.41
C ALA A 150 6.82 29.67 -2.53
N ARG A 151 7.18 30.95 -2.72
CA ARG A 151 6.54 32.07 -2.00
C ARG A 151 5.03 32.16 -2.23
N ALA A 152 4.55 31.85 -3.44
CA ALA A 152 3.12 31.84 -3.73
C ALA A 152 2.40 30.69 -3.02
N GLU A 153 2.98 29.49 -2.98
CA GLU A 153 2.39 28.32 -2.33
C GLU A 153 2.41 28.43 -0.80
N TYR A 154 3.49 28.92 -0.19
CA TYR A 154 3.55 29.16 1.25
C TYR A 154 2.51 30.19 1.72
N ARG A 155 2.26 31.25 0.93
CA ARG A 155 1.21 32.24 1.22
C ARG A 155 -0.21 31.68 1.19
N LYS A 156 -0.45 30.57 0.47
CA LYS A 156 -1.78 29.92 0.45
C LYS A 156 -1.98 28.97 1.62
N ARG A 157 -0.90 28.56 2.28
CA ARG A 157 -0.88 27.56 3.36
C ARG A 157 -0.90 28.19 4.76
N GLY A 158 -0.38 29.40 4.92
CA GLY A 158 -0.51 30.22 6.13
C GLY A 158 -1.77 31.05 6.10
#